data_AF-A0A7Y4TYT7-F1
#
_entry.id   AF-A0A7Y4TYT7-F1
#
_cell.length_a   1.000
_cell.length_b   1.000
_cell.length_c   1.000
_cell.angle_alpha   90.00
_cell.angle_beta   90.00
_cell.angle_gamma   90.00
#
_symmetry.space_group_name_H-M   'P 1'
#
loop_
_entity.id
_entity.type
_entity.pdbx_description
1 polymer ?
#
loop_
_entity_poly.entity_id
_entity_poly.type
_entity_poly.pdbx_seq_one_letter_code
_entity_poly.pdbx_strand_id
1 'polypeptide(L)'
;IVVSGVPLSAHTGRILTGHDGWGGGTVADGFATELRTIVATLKEKRIRNVTWLTTDIHVARFFSYDPDNNGTADFYEFVSGPLAAITGNLDVLDDTFHPTILYEENGFYNFGVVKVNGKSGALTAEIRDQAGKVHHALTLKAR
;
A
#
# COMPACT_ATOMS: atom_id res chain seq x y z
N ILE A 1 10.86 6.25 1.50
CA ILE A 1 10.27 4.92 1.30
C ILE A 1 10.18 4.25 2.66
N VAL A 2 9.03 3.69 3.00
CA VAL A 2 8.81 2.88 4.20
C VAL A 2 8.48 1.46 3.74
N VAL A 3 9.03 0.44 4.41
CA VAL A 3 8.77 -0.96 4.10
C VAL A 3 8.08 -1.60 5.29
N SER A 4 6.96 -2.29 5.04
CA SER A 4 6.18 -3.00 6.04
C SER A 4 5.82 -4.39 5.52
N GLY A 5 5.75 -5.38 6.40
CA GLY A 5 5.31 -6.73 6.04
C GLY A 5 3.83 -6.77 5.64
N VAL A 6 3.00 -5.97 6.31
CA VAL A 6 1.53 -5.96 6.18
C VAL A 6 1.04 -4.66 5.52
N PRO A 7 -0.12 -4.68 4.85
CA PRO A 7 -0.69 -3.54 4.15
C PRO A 7 -1.34 -2.51 5.10
N LEU A 8 -1.60 -1.32 4.58
CA LEU A 8 -2.20 -0.25 5.37
C LEU A 8 -3.72 -0.39 5.51
N SER A 9 -4.42 -0.61 4.39
CA SER A 9 -5.90 -0.69 4.36
C SER A 9 -6.46 -1.99 3.81
N ALA A 10 -5.63 -2.90 3.27
CA ALA A 10 -6.14 -4.21 2.91
C ALA A 10 -6.27 -5.07 4.18
N HIS A 11 -7.37 -5.82 4.29
CA HIS A 11 -7.59 -6.68 5.44
C HIS A 11 -6.65 -7.87 5.43
N THR A 12 -5.94 -8.05 6.53
CA THR A 12 -5.12 -9.22 6.81
C THR A 12 -5.50 -9.81 8.17
N GLY A 13 -5.13 -11.06 8.39
CA GLY A 13 -5.55 -11.85 9.55
C GLY A 13 -6.97 -12.40 9.41
N ARG A 14 -7.51 -12.93 10.51
CA ARG A 14 -8.88 -13.47 10.54
C ARG A 14 -9.87 -12.34 10.82
N ILE A 15 -10.52 -11.82 9.77
CA ILE A 15 -11.47 -10.69 9.79
C ILE A 15 -12.34 -10.59 11.06
N LEU A 16 -12.86 -11.71 11.58
CA LEU A 16 -13.77 -11.72 12.75
C LEU A 16 -13.09 -11.87 14.12
N THR A 17 -11.81 -12.25 14.17
CA THR A 17 -11.13 -12.62 15.42
C THR A 17 -9.73 -12.03 15.58
N GLY A 18 -9.21 -11.32 14.57
CA GLY A 18 -7.91 -10.69 14.63
C GLY A 18 -7.62 -9.87 13.38
N HIS A 19 -6.93 -8.75 13.57
CA HIS A 19 -6.47 -7.87 12.51
C HIS A 19 -4.99 -7.61 12.74
N ASP A 20 -4.14 -8.03 11.80
CA ASP A 20 -2.68 -7.86 11.88
C ASP A 20 -2.15 -6.82 10.88
N GLY A 21 -3.06 -6.12 10.18
CA GLY A 21 -2.76 -4.96 9.32
C GLY A 21 -2.70 -3.65 10.11
N TRP A 22 -2.29 -2.57 9.43
CA TRP A 22 -2.22 -1.25 10.08
C TRP A 22 -3.58 -0.56 10.21
N GLY A 23 -4.60 -1.03 9.49
CA GLY A 23 -5.94 -0.48 9.52
C GLY A 23 -6.62 -0.63 10.89
N GLY A 24 -7.73 0.08 11.07
CA GLY A 24 -8.59 -0.06 12.25
C GLY A 24 -9.36 -1.39 12.28
N GLY A 25 -9.40 -2.13 11.17
CA GLY A 25 -10.14 -3.36 11.02
C GLY A 25 -11.65 -3.17 11.25
N THR A 26 -12.37 -4.29 11.39
CA THR A 26 -13.82 -4.29 11.66
C THR A 26 -14.19 -4.65 13.09
N VAL A 27 -13.28 -5.27 13.86
CA VAL A 27 -13.57 -5.83 15.20
C VAL A 27 -12.53 -5.44 16.27
N ALA A 28 -11.32 -5.03 15.87
CA ALA A 28 -10.27 -4.52 16.74
C ALA A 28 -9.35 -3.59 15.94
N ASP A 29 -8.90 -2.49 16.55
CA ASP A 29 -8.18 -1.33 15.96
C ASP A 29 -6.85 -1.64 15.23
N GLY A 30 -6.48 -2.92 15.02
CA GLY A 30 -5.21 -3.33 14.44
C GLY A 30 -4.05 -2.56 15.05
N PHE A 31 -3.27 -1.90 14.17
CA PHE A 31 -2.22 -0.94 14.55
C PHE A 31 -2.54 0.50 14.07
N ALA A 32 -3.83 0.84 14.00
CA ALA A 32 -4.26 2.14 13.44
C ALA A 32 -3.84 3.33 14.30
N THR A 33 -3.71 3.16 15.61
CA THR A 33 -3.25 4.23 16.52
C THR A 33 -1.78 4.57 16.26
N GLU A 34 -0.96 3.55 16.04
CA GLU A 34 0.45 3.68 15.69
C GLU A 34 0.59 4.30 14.30
N LEU A 35 -0.18 3.84 13.31
CA LEU A 35 -0.18 4.44 11.98
C LEU A 35 -0.64 5.91 12.02
N ARG A 36 -1.69 6.25 12.79
CA ARG A 36 -2.10 7.65 13.02
C ARG A 36 -0.97 8.49 13.58
N THR A 37 -0.19 7.95 14.52
CA THR A 37 0.97 8.65 15.10
C THR A 37 2.06 8.89 14.05
N ILE A 38 2.35 7.89 13.20
CA ILE A 38 3.30 8.04 12.10
C ILE A 38 2.82 9.11 11.12
N VAL A 39 1.57 9.02 10.67
CA VAL A 39 0.96 9.98 9.74
C VAL A 39 0.99 11.40 10.30
N ALA A 40 0.60 11.59 11.56
CA ALA A 40 0.68 12.89 12.24
C ALA A 40 2.11 13.42 12.25
N THR A 41 3.09 12.57 12.56
CA THR A 41 4.52 12.94 12.57
C THR A 41 5.01 13.36 11.17
N LEU A 42 4.61 12.64 10.12
CA LEU A 42 4.95 12.99 8.73
C LEU A 42 4.42 14.38 8.38
N LYS A 43 3.17 14.69 8.75
CA LYS A 43 2.54 15.99 8.49
C LYS A 43 3.18 17.11 9.30
N GLU A 44 3.37 16.92 10.61
CA GLU A 44 4.01 17.90 11.50
C GLU A 44 5.42 18.28 11.01
N LYS A 45 6.21 17.27 10.62
CA LYS A 45 7.58 17.47 10.12
C LYS A 45 7.63 17.84 8.63
N ARG A 46 6.48 17.98 7.96
CA ARG A 46 6.36 18.28 6.53
C ARG A 46 7.15 17.31 5.63
N ILE A 47 7.19 16.04 6.01
CA ILE A 47 7.82 14.99 5.22
C ILE A 47 6.87 14.64 4.07
N ARG A 48 7.33 14.83 2.83
CA ARG A 48 6.58 14.59 1.59
C ARG A 48 7.16 13.41 0.82
N ASN A 49 6.48 13.04 -0.27
CA ASN A 49 6.94 12.00 -1.20
C ASN A 49 7.11 10.64 -0.49
N VAL A 50 6.19 10.35 0.44
CA VAL A 50 6.19 9.10 1.21
C VAL A 50 5.50 8.02 0.38
N THR A 51 6.17 6.88 0.29
CA THR A 51 5.68 5.68 -0.38
C THR A 51 5.94 4.50 0.54
N TRP A 52 4.90 3.71 0.78
CA TRP A 52 4.94 2.45 1.50
C TRP A 52 5.07 1.30 0.50
N LEU A 53 5.94 0.35 0.80
CA LEU A 53 6.04 -0.92 0.09
C LEU A 53 5.61 -2.02 1.04
N THR A 54 4.56 -2.75 0.65
CA THR A 54 3.94 -3.75 1.51
C THR A 54 3.68 -5.05 0.74
N THR A 55 3.36 -6.10 1.47
CA THR A 55 3.06 -7.43 0.92
C THR A 55 1.98 -8.09 1.78
N ASP A 56 2.12 -9.40 2.08
CA ASP A 56 1.24 -10.25 2.88
C ASP A 56 -0.08 -10.61 2.20
N ILE A 57 -0.74 -9.65 1.55
CA ILE A 57 -1.93 -9.97 0.75
C ILE A 57 -1.53 -10.59 -0.59
N HIS A 58 -2.28 -11.59 -1.01
CA HIS A 58 -1.94 -12.41 -2.16
C HIS A 58 -2.45 -11.84 -3.51
N VAL A 59 -2.43 -10.51 -3.63
CA VAL A 59 -2.88 -9.74 -4.79
C VAL A 59 -1.94 -8.56 -5.03
N ALA A 60 -1.97 -7.96 -6.21
CA ALA A 60 -1.24 -6.72 -6.48
C ALA A 60 -2.19 -5.52 -6.35
N ARG A 61 -1.81 -4.49 -5.59
CA ARG A 61 -2.62 -3.28 -5.39
C ARG A 61 -1.76 -2.03 -5.22
N PHE A 62 -2.13 -0.93 -5.88
CA PHE A 62 -1.55 0.40 -5.63
C PHE A 62 -2.62 1.31 -5.05
N PHE A 63 -2.26 2.08 -4.02
CA PHE A 63 -3.15 3.00 -3.35
C PHE A 63 -2.55 4.40 -3.24
N SER A 64 -3.43 5.40 -3.16
CA SER A 64 -3.13 6.69 -2.53
C SER A 64 -3.97 6.86 -1.27
N TYR A 65 -3.45 7.58 -0.29
CA TYR A 65 -4.11 7.81 1.00
C TYR A 65 -4.31 9.30 1.26
N ASP A 66 -5.48 9.63 1.79
CA ASP A 66 -5.86 10.97 2.24
C ASP A 66 -6.44 10.90 3.68
N PRO A 67 -5.58 10.73 4.70
CA PRO A 67 -6.04 10.49 6.07
C PRO A 67 -6.90 11.59 6.68
N ASP A 68 -6.76 12.85 6.25
CA ASP A 68 -7.58 13.98 6.71
C ASP A 68 -8.74 14.32 5.76
N ASN A 69 -8.94 13.51 4.71
CA ASN A 69 -10.04 13.61 3.75
C ASN A 69 -10.18 15.02 3.15
N ASN A 70 -9.05 15.64 2.81
CA ASN A 70 -9.01 17.00 2.29
C ASN A 70 -9.06 17.06 0.74
N GLY A 71 -9.19 15.90 0.09
CA GLY A 71 -9.19 15.72 -1.37
C GLY A 71 -7.81 15.56 -1.98
N THR A 72 -6.74 15.49 -1.18
CA THR A 72 -5.35 15.41 -1.66
C THR A 72 -4.61 14.23 -1.05
N ALA A 73 -4.05 13.39 -1.92
CA ALA A 73 -3.18 12.30 -1.48
C ALA A 73 -1.93 12.79 -0.73
N ASP A 74 -1.77 12.34 0.51
CA ASP A 74 -0.62 12.59 1.39
C ASP A 74 0.53 11.59 1.10
N PHE A 75 0.20 10.31 0.89
CA PHE A 75 1.18 9.26 0.59
C PHE A 75 0.56 8.13 -0.25
N TYR A 76 1.43 7.22 -0.71
CA TYR A 76 1.08 6.11 -1.60
C TYR A 76 1.52 4.79 -0.99
N GLU A 77 0.87 3.70 -1.37
CA GLU A 77 1.28 2.33 -1.04
C GLU A 77 1.31 1.48 -2.30
N PHE A 78 2.36 0.67 -2.42
CA PHE A 78 2.50 -0.32 -3.48
C PHE A 78 2.60 -1.70 -2.85
N VAL A 79 1.58 -2.50 -3.11
CA VAL A 79 1.46 -3.87 -2.64
C VAL A 79 1.76 -4.81 -3.77
N SER A 80 2.78 -5.65 -3.58
CA SER A 80 3.01 -6.81 -4.46
C SER A 80 2.60 -8.09 -3.73
N GLY A 81 1.91 -8.94 -4.46
CA GLY A 81 1.58 -10.28 -4.02
C GLY A 81 2.79 -11.22 -4.06
N PRO A 82 2.59 -12.50 -3.74
CA PRO A 82 3.65 -13.47 -3.62
C PRO A 82 4.10 -14.02 -4.97
N LEU A 83 5.38 -14.39 -5.05
CA LEU A 83 5.94 -15.21 -6.13
C LEU A 83 5.66 -16.72 -5.97
N ALA A 84 5.31 -17.17 -4.77
CA ALA A 84 5.28 -18.60 -4.44
C ALA A 84 4.23 -18.99 -3.37
N ALA A 85 3.14 -18.23 -3.24
CA ALA A 85 2.00 -18.59 -2.38
C ALA A 85 0.69 -18.46 -3.17
N ILE A 86 -0.38 -19.11 -2.70
CA ILE A 86 -1.68 -19.17 -3.41
C ILE A 86 -2.20 -17.75 -3.71
N THR A 87 -2.88 -17.52 -4.83
CA THR A 87 -3.42 -16.19 -5.14
C THR A 87 -4.64 -15.86 -4.28
N GLY A 88 -4.78 -14.60 -3.89
CA GLY A 88 -5.89 -14.10 -3.07
C GLY A 88 -7.04 -13.50 -3.89
N ASN A 89 -8.06 -13.05 -3.19
CA ASN A 89 -9.20 -12.32 -3.76
C ASN A 89 -9.05 -10.81 -3.51
N LEU A 90 -9.78 -10.03 -4.32
CA LEU A 90 -9.89 -8.59 -4.11
C LEU A 90 -10.98 -8.33 -3.06
N ASP A 91 -10.53 -8.16 -1.82
CA ASP A 91 -11.43 -7.92 -0.69
C ASP A 91 -11.72 -6.42 -0.50
N VAL A 92 -12.80 -6.14 0.24
CA VAL A 92 -13.18 -4.78 0.68
C VAL A 92 -12.06 -4.18 1.53
N LEU A 93 -11.81 -2.89 1.36
CA LEU A 93 -10.77 -2.17 2.09
C LEU A 93 -11.28 -1.64 3.43
N ASP A 94 -10.35 -1.49 4.36
CA ASP A 94 -10.52 -0.66 5.54
C ASP A 94 -10.40 0.83 5.15
N ASP A 95 -11.47 1.58 5.39
CA ASP A 95 -11.59 2.99 5.03
C ASP A 95 -10.98 3.97 6.05
N THR A 96 -10.36 3.47 7.14
CA THR A 96 -9.81 4.27 8.26
C THR A 96 -8.88 5.41 7.81
N PHE A 97 -8.16 5.23 6.70
CA PHE A 97 -7.22 6.21 6.15
C PHE A 97 -7.59 6.70 4.74
N HIS A 98 -8.86 6.51 4.34
CA HIS A 98 -9.43 6.90 3.05
C HIS A 98 -8.56 6.47 1.85
N PRO A 99 -8.32 5.16 1.67
CA PRO A 99 -7.58 4.66 0.52
C PRO A 99 -8.34 4.93 -0.79
N THR A 100 -7.64 5.35 -1.82
CA THR A 100 -8.10 5.31 -3.21
C THR A 100 -7.31 4.24 -3.96
N ILE A 101 -8.01 3.29 -4.58
CA ILE A 101 -7.41 2.27 -5.44
C ILE A 101 -6.94 2.94 -6.73
N LEU A 102 -5.64 2.85 -7.02
CA LEU A 102 -5.04 3.31 -8.27
C LEU A 102 -4.86 2.16 -9.27
N TYR A 103 -4.69 0.95 -8.76
CA TYR A 103 -4.59 -0.29 -9.53
C TYR A 103 -4.85 -1.48 -8.61
N GLU A 104 -5.52 -2.52 -9.12
CA GLU A 104 -5.60 -3.82 -8.47
C GLU A 104 -5.72 -4.95 -9.50
N GLU A 105 -5.08 -6.07 -9.22
CA GLU A 105 -5.15 -7.27 -10.04
C GLU A 105 -4.82 -8.51 -9.19
N ASN A 106 -5.54 -9.62 -9.41
CA ASN A 106 -5.33 -10.89 -8.73
C ASN A 106 -5.18 -12.04 -9.73
N GLY A 107 -4.94 -13.26 -9.23
CA GLY A 107 -4.89 -14.47 -10.07
C GLY A 107 -3.54 -14.73 -10.76
N PHE A 108 -2.47 -14.04 -10.37
CA PHE A 108 -1.13 -14.28 -10.90
C PHE A 108 -0.04 -14.04 -9.84
N TYR A 109 1.04 -14.81 -9.94
CA TYR A 109 2.24 -14.60 -9.13
C TYR A 109 2.98 -13.37 -9.63
N ASN A 110 3.36 -12.50 -8.69
CA ASN A 110 3.92 -11.21 -9.03
C ASN A 110 5.01 -10.76 -8.07
N PHE A 111 5.72 -9.72 -8.48
CA PHE A 111 6.68 -8.99 -7.65
C PHE A 111 6.71 -7.51 -8.04
N GLY A 112 7.06 -6.67 -7.07
CA GLY A 112 7.22 -5.23 -7.26
C GLY A 112 8.64 -4.86 -7.72
N VAL A 113 8.73 -3.88 -8.62
CA VAL A 113 10.00 -3.21 -8.97
C VAL A 113 9.85 -1.71 -8.74
N VAL A 114 10.73 -1.13 -7.93
CA VAL A 114 10.76 0.31 -7.67
C VAL A 114 12.02 0.92 -8.26
N LYS A 115 11.86 1.97 -9.07
CA LYS A 115 12.93 2.74 -9.69
C LYS A 115 12.86 4.17 -9.19
N VAL A 116 13.96 4.71 -8.68
CA VAL A 116 14.05 6.11 -8.25
C VAL A 116 15.04 6.85 -9.14
N ASN A 117 14.57 7.92 -9.78
CA ASN A 117 15.44 8.81 -10.55
C ASN A 117 16.18 9.75 -9.60
N GLY A 118 17.50 9.60 -9.48
CA GLY A 118 18.30 10.41 -8.56
C GLY A 118 18.38 11.91 -8.89
N LYS A 119 18.04 12.32 -10.13
CA LYS A 119 18.05 13.74 -10.53
C LYS A 119 16.71 14.42 -10.26
N SER A 120 15.60 13.77 -10.61
CA SER A 120 14.26 14.36 -10.48
C SER A 120 13.53 13.96 -9.21
N GLY A 121 14.02 12.95 -8.48
CA GLY A 121 13.31 12.34 -7.35
C GLY A 121 12.06 11.55 -7.76
N ALA A 122 11.78 11.41 -9.06
CA ALA A 122 10.62 10.66 -9.52
C ALA A 122 10.77 9.16 -9.17
N LEU A 123 9.69 8.57 -8.66
CA LEU A 123 9.63 7.16 -8.30
C LEU A 123 8.66 6.44 -9.22
N THR A 124 9.12 5.42 -9.92
CA THR A 124 8.28 4.53 -10.73
C THR A 124 8.16 3.19 -10.03
N ALA A 125 6.94 2.75 -9.75
CA ALA A 125 6.64 1.43 -9.24
C ALA A 125 5.97 0.59 -10.33
N GLU A 126 6.40 -0.66 -10.46
CA GLU A 126 5.89 -1.62 -11.43
C GLU A 126 5.45 -2.90 -10.73
N ILE A 127 4.37 -3.50 -11.21
CA ILE A 127 3.99 -4.88 -10.90
C ILE A 127 4.33 -5.74 -12.10
N ARG A 128 5.06 -6.82 -11.85
CA ARG A 128 5.49 -7.77 -12.86
C ARG A 128 5.05 -9.19 -12.52
N ASP A 129 4.70 -9.96 -13.53
CA ASP A 129 4.48 -11.39 -13.37
C ASP A 129 5.80 -12.18 -13.24
N GLN A 130 5.71 -13.48 -12.95
CA GLN A 130 6.85 -14.39 -12.86
C GLN A 130 7.73 -14.46 -14.13
N ALA A 131 7.21 -14.10 -15.30
CA ALA A 131 7.97 -14.04 -16.55
C ALA A 131 8.65 -12.67 -16.75
N GLY A 132 8.46 -11.73 -15.83
CA GLY A 132 8.99 -10.38 -15.87
C GLY A 132 8.17 -9.41 -16.73
N LYS A 133 7.00 -9.82 -17.24
CA LYS A 133 6.09 -8.96 -17.99
C LYS A 133 5.52 -7.91 -17.03
N VAL A 134 5.53 -6.65 -17.44
CA VAL A 134 4.91 -5.56 -16.68
C VAL A 134 3.39 -5.60 -16.88
N HIS A 135 2.64 -5.67 -15.79
CA HIS A 135 1.18 -5.58 -15.79
C HIS A 135 0.73 -4.14 -15.56
N HIS A 136 1.40 -3.44 -14.64
CA HIS A 136 1.12 -2.05 -14.34
C HIS A 136 2.39 -1.28 -13.96
N ALA A 137 2.40 0.01 -14.28
CA ALA A 137 3.46 0.93 -13.90
C ALA A 137 2.87 2.29 -13.55
N LEU A 138 3.24 2.83 -12.39
CA LEU A 138 2.84 4.16 -11.94
C LEU A 138 4.09 4.99 -11.61
N THR A 139 4.14 6.23 -12.12
CA THR A 139 5.23 7.16 -11.80
C THR A 139 4.73 8.32 -10.96
N LEU A 140 5.29 8.45 -9.77
CA LEU A 140 5.09 9.58 -8.86
C LEU A 140 6.19 10.62 -9.09
N LYS A 141 5.80 11.87 -9.28
CA LYS A 141 6.75 13.00 -9.32
C LYS A 141 7.02 13.47 -7.90
N ALA A 142 8.27 13.84 -7.61
CA ALA A 142 8.61 14.50 -6.37
C ALA A 142 7.88 15.87 -6.27
N ARG A 143 7.33 16.15 -5.09
CA ARG A 143 6.71 17.41 -4.67
C ARG A 143 7.59 18.19 -3.70
#